data_AF-A0A935MJ35-F1
#
_entry.id   AF-A0A935MJ35-F1
#
_cell.length_a   1.000
_cell.length_b   1.000
_cell.length_c   1.000
_cell.angle_alpha   90.00
_cell.angle_beta   90.00
_cell.angle_gamma   90.00
#
_symmetry.space_group_name_H-M   'P 1'
#
loop_
_entity.id
_entity.type
_entity.pdbx_description
1 polymer ?
#
loop_
_entity_poly.entity_id
_entity_poly.type
_entity_poly.pdbx_seq_one_letter_code
_entity_poly.pdbx_strand_id
1 'polypeptide(L)' 'MMMLFVDRNKAEYGVEPVCRQIQIAPSSYYEHKRRERDSDRLPDRIKRDMKLELEIQRVWENNFRVYGVRKV' A
#
# COMPACT_ATOMS: atom_id res chain seq x y z
N MET A 1 1.72 -3.98 6.11
CA MET A 1 2.42 -4.75 7.16
C MET A 1 2.88 -3.87 8.33
N MET A 2 3.85 -2.95 8.14
CA MET A 2 4.40 -2.16 9.26
C MET A 2 3.44 -1.15 9.91
N MET A 3 2.62 -0.39 9.17
CA MET A 3 1.67 0.55 9.82
C MET A 3 0.71 -0.16 10.79
N LEU A 4 0.26 -1.38 10.46
CA LEU A 4 -0.63 -2.17 11.33
C LEU A 4 0.00 -2.51 12.69
N PHE A 5 1.34 -2.61 12.76
CA PHE A 5 2.04 -2.79 14.04
C PHE A 5 2.02 -1.49 14.86
N VAL A 6 2.25 -0.34 14.21
CA VAL A 6 2.12 0.98 14.87
C VAL A 6 0.68 1.24 15.31
N ASP A 7 -0.31 0.95 14.46
CA ASP A 7 -1.73 1.16 14.76
C ASP A 7 -2.23 0.36 15.97
N ARG A 8 -1.68 -0.84 16.22
CA ARG A 8 -2.00 -1.65 17.40
C ARG A 8 -1.35 -1.11 18.68
N ASN A 9 -0.06 -0.74 18.62
CA ASN A 9 0.73 -0.42 19.81
C ASN A 9 0.69 1.07 20.22
N LYS A 10 0.31 1.99 19.31
CA LYS A 10 0.30 3.45 19.56
C LYS A 10 -0.58 3.92 20.72
N ALA A 11 -1.58 3.12 21.13
CA ALA A 11 -2.48 3.47 22.22
C ALA A 11 -1.81 3.34 23.61
N GLU A 12 -0.82 2.45 23.71
CA GLU A 12 -0.10 2.11 24.94
C GLU A 12 1.29 2.76 24.96
N TYR A 13 1.99 2.76 23.82
CA TYR A 13 3.39 3.19 23.70
C TYR A 13 3.58 4.50 22.91
N GLY A 14 2.51 5.10 22.38
CA GLY A 14 2.61 6.22 21.43
C GLY A 14 3.18 5.82 20.06
N VAL A 15 3.25 6.78 19.13
CA VAL A 15 3.71 6.51 17.75
C VAL A 15 5.24 6.42 17.67
N GLU A 16 5.96 7.40 18.23
CA GLU A 16 7.41 7.51 18.02
C GLU A 16 8.25 6.37 18.61
N PRO A 17 7.97 5.86 19.84
CA PRO A 17 8.73 4.74 20.39
C PRO A 17 8.54 3.45 19.56
N VAL A 18 7.33 3.19 19.08
CA VAL A 18 7.03 2.04 18.23
C VAL A 18 7.71 2.19 16.86
N CYS A 19 7.63 3.38 16.25
CA CYS A 19 8.33 3.69 15.00
C CYS A 19 9.85 3.49 15.11
N ARG A 20 10.46 3.91 16.24
CA ARG A 20 11.88 3.70 16.54
C ARG A 20 12.23 2.21 16.61
N GLN A 21 11.40 1.40 17.28
CA GLN A 21 11.63 -0.04 17.46
C GLN A 21 11.60 -0.81 16.12
N ILE A 22 10.72 -0.43 15.19
CA ILE A 22 10.67 -1.05 13.85
C ILE A 22 11.45 -0.26 12.77
N GLN A 23 12.33 0.67 13.20
CA GLN A 23 13.23 1.45 12.35
C GLN A 23 12.54 2.22 11.19
N ILE A 24 11.35 2.78 11.44
CA ILE A 24 10.68 3.70 10.48
C ILE A 24 10.65 5.13 11.02
N ALA A 25 10.67 6.12 10.12
CA ALA A 25 10.44 7.50 10.50
C ALA A 25 8.95 7.74 10.87
N PRO A 26 8.65 8.45 11.97
CA PRO A 26 7.26 8.81 12.31
C PRO A 26 6.55 9.58 11.20
N SER A 27 7.28 10.43 10.47
CA SER A 27 6.79 11.15 9.29
C SER A 27 6.26 10.20 8.20
N SER A 28 6.94 9.09 7.93
CA SER A 28 6.50 8.06 6.98
C SER A 28 5.21 7.37 7.44
N TYR A 29 5.05 7.12 8.75
CA TYR A 29 3.79 6.61 9.30
C TYR A 29 2.65 7.63 9.13
N TYR A 30 2.83 8.90 9.52
CA TYR A 30 1.77 9.91 9.36
C TYR A 30 1.41 10.15 7.90
N GLU A 31 2.37 10.07 6.98
CA GLU A 31 2.12 10.13 5.54
C GLU A 31 1.36 8.88 5.02
N HIS A 32 1.65 7.69 5.55
CA HIS A 32 0.85 6.48 5.27
C HIS A 32 -0.61 6.66 5.72
N LYS A 33 -0.84 7.18 6.94
CA LYS A 33 -2.19 7.47 7.47
C LYS A 33 -2.90 8.64 6.77
N ARG A 34 -2.18 9.53 6.08
CA ARG A 34 -2.76 10.54 5.17
C ARG A 34 -3.27 9.90 3.89
N ARG A 35 -2.45 9.06 3.24
CA ARG A 35 -2.79 8.35 2.00
C ARG A 35 -3.95 7.34 2.16
N GLU A 36 -4.11 6.77 3.35
CA GLU A 36 -5.28 5.94 3.69
C GLU A 36 -6.59 6.73 3.79
N ARG A 37 -6.54 8.03 4.08
CA ARG A 37 -7.72 8.92 4.20
C ARG A 37 -8.03 9.69 2.93
N ASP A 38 -7.01 9.93 2.13
CA ASP A 38 -7.00 10.80 0.97
C ASP A 38 -6.25 10.07 -0.15
N SER A 39 -7.02 9.36 -0.98
CA SER A 39 -6.50 8.58 -2.11
C SER A 39 -5.84 9.46 -3.17
N ASP A 40 -6.11 10.76 -3.19
CA ASP A 40 -5.45 11.67 -4.12
C ASP A 40 -4.02 12.02 -3.73
N ARG A 41 -3.62 11.78 -2.47
CA ARG A 41 -2.21 11.80 -2.02
C ARG A 41 -1.43 10.53 -2.36
N LEU A 42 -2.04 9.51 -2.96
CA LEU A 42 -1.29 8.37 -3.47
C LEU A 42 -0.32 8.85 -4.58
N PRO A 43 0.96 8.43 -4.57
CA PRO A 43 1.89 8.78 -5.65
C PRO A 43 1.34 8.32 -7.01
N ASP A 44 1.58 9.11 -8.06
CA ASP A 44 1.02 8.83 -9.40
C ASP A 44 1.39 7.45 -9.95
N ARG A 45 2.54 6.90 -9.50
CA ARG A 45 2.88 5.50 -9.76
C ARG A 45 1.81 4.55 -9.23
N ILE A 46 1.40 4.66 -7.97
CA ILE A 46 0.37 3.78 -7.38
C ILE A 46 -0.96 3.96 -8.11
N LYS A 47 -1.36 5.21 -8.42
CA LYS A 47 -2.58 5.48 -9.21
C LYS A 47 -2.55 4.83 -10.60
N ARG A 48 -1.39 4.84 -11.28
CA ARG A 48 -1.19 4.16 -12.57
C ARG A 48 -1.15 2.65 -12.44
N ASP A 49 -0.40 2.13 -11.48
CA ASP A 49 -0.18 0.70 -11.28
C ASP A 49 -1.53 0.02 -10.94
N MET A 50 -2.37 0.62 -10.07
CA MET A 50 -3.75 0.17 -9.81
C MET A 50 -4.65 0.16 -11.07
N LYS A 51 -4.49 1.13 -11.98
CA LYS A 51 -5.25 1.14 -13.25
C LYS A 51 -4.76 0.04 -14.20
N LEU A 52 -3.45 -0.22 -14.23
CA LEU A 52 -2.85 -1.25 -15.05
C LEU A 52 -3.25 -2.65 -14.56
N GLU A 53 -3.27 -2.91 -13.25
CA GLU A 53 -3.73 -4.17 -12.66
C GLU A 53 -5.14 -4.57 -13.12
N LEU A 54 -6.07 -3.59 -13.22
CA LEU A 54 -7.43 -3.83 -13.71
C LEU A 54 -7.48 -4.21 -15.21
N GLU A 55 -6.72 -3.53 -16.06
CA GLU A 55 -6.64 -3.87 -17.49
C GLU A 55 -5.90 -5.20 -17.72
N ILE A 56 -4.88 -5.50 -16.91
CA ILE A 56 -4.15 -6.78 -16.89
C ILE A 56 -5.11 -7.93 -16.53
N GLN A 57 -5.89 -7.80 -15.45
CA GLN A 57 -6.92 -8.78 -15.08
C GLN A 57 -7.95 -8.95 -16.20
N ARG A 58 -8.45 -7.84 -16.77
CA ARG A 58 -9.43 -7.85 -17.86
C ARG A 58 -8.90 -8.58 -19.11
N VAL A 59 -7.64 -8.38 -19.49
CA VAL A 59 -7.01 -9.10 -20.62
C VAL A 59 -6.86 -10.59 -20.30
N TRP A 60 -6.45 -10.93 -19.07
CA TRP A 60 -6.32 -12.31 -18.61
C TRP A 60 -7.65 -13.08 -18.62
N GLU A 61 -8.73 -12.46 -18.12
CA GLU A 61 -10.06 -13.06 -18.09
C GLU A 61 -10.67 -13.20 -19.49
N ASN A 62 -10.54 -12.19 -20.35
CA ASN A 62 -10.93 -12.28 -21.76
C ASN A 62 -10.13 -13.32 -22.56
N ASN A 63 -8.94 -13.71 -22.10
CA ASN A 63 -8.14 -14.78 -22.69
C ASN A 63 -8.40 -16.16 -22.05
N PHE A 64 -9.56 -16.34 -21.39
CA PHE A 64 -9.92 -17.57 -20.67
C PHE A 64 -8.86 -18.03 -19.65
N ARG A 65 -8.06 -17.09 -19.14
CA ARG A 65 -6.95 -17.32 -18.18
C ARG A 65 -5.82 -18.22 -18.71
N VAL A 66 -5.75 -18.44 -20.04
CA VAL A 66 -4.76 -19.33 -20.69
C VAL A 66 -3.34 -18.73 -20.66
N TYR A 67 -3.21 -17.41 -20.56
CA TYR A 67 -1.92 -16.75 -20.39
C TYR A 67 -1.50 -16.68 -18.92
N GLY A 68 -0.29 -17.17 -18.62
CA GLY A 68 0.36 -16.97 -17.32
C GLY A 68 1.34 -15.80 -17.31
N VAL A 69 1.95 -15.55 -16.14
CA VAL A 69 2.83 -14.41 -15.72
C VAL A 69 4.04 -14.11 -16.63
N ARG A 70 4.27 -14.87 -17.71
CA ARG A 70 5.28 -14.58 -18.75
C ARG A 70 4.70 -13.83 -19.96
N LYS A 71 3.39 -13.66 -20.05
CA LYS A 71 2.68 -13.12 -21.23
C LYS A 71 1.60 -12.08 -20.88
N VAL A 72 1.40 -11.85 -19.58
CA VAL A 72 0.47 -10.95 -18.90
C VAL A 72 1.24 -10.45 -17.68
#